data_AF-A0A2M7ENY6-F1
#
_entry.id   AF-A0A2M7ENY6-F1
#
_cell.length_a   1.000
_cell.length_b   1.000
_cell.length_c   1.000
_cell.angle_alpha   90.00
_cell.angle_beta   90.00
_cell.angle_gamma   90.00
#
_symmetry.space_group_name_H-M   'P 1'
#
loop_
_entity.id
_entity.type
_entity.pdbx_description
1 polymer ?
#
loop_
_entity_poly.entity_id
_entity_poly.type
_entity_poly.pdbx_seq_one_letter_code
_entity_poly.pdbx_strand_id
1 'polypeptide(L)' 'MMDWHAFSALLARFAKASDVQPSDVLFRSGLDIPSIAFTEFVMELEDEAGMDIDLNALDESIVTAGQLYERIFEQSAG' A
#
# COMPACT_ATOMS: atom_id res chain seq x y z
N MET A 1 14.27 6.18 0.75
CA MET A 1 12.94 6.36 0.11
C MET A 1 12.62 5.05 -0.57
N MET A 2 11.51 4.43 -0.17
CA MET A 2 11.08 3.15 -0.74
C MET A 2 10.63 3.37 -2.19
N ASP A 3 11.13 2.55 -3.11
CA ASP A 3 10.69 2.58 -4.52
C ASP A 3 9.46 1.68 -4.74
N TRP A 4 8.86 1.79 -5.94
CA TRP A 4 7.69 0.98 -6.30
C TRP A 4 7.94 -0.51 -6.17
N HIS A 5 9.15 -1.00 -6.50
CA HIS A 5 9.44 -2.43 -6.51
C HIS A 5 9.44 -3.02 -5.10
N ALA A 6 10.06 -2.32 -4.14
CA ALA A 6 10.02 -2.72 -2.74
C ALA A 6 8.59 -2.66 -2.17
N PHE A 7 7.85 -1.59 -2.47
CA PHE A 7 6.46 -1.43 -2.04
C PHE A 7 5.55 -2.54 -2.59
N SER A 8 5.62 -2.81 -3.90
CA SER A 8 4.75 -3.80 -4.56
C SER A 8 5.07 -5.22 -4.07
N ALA A 9 6.34 -5.52 -3.79
CA ALA A 9 6.75 -6.80 -3.21
C ALA A 9 6.22 -6.99 -1.79
N LEU A 10 6.25 -5.94 -0.97
CA LEU A 10 5.66 -5.97 0.38
C LEU A 10 4.14 -6.18 0.30
N LEU A 11 3.45 -5.37 -0.51
CA LEU A 11 2.00 -5.46 -0.70
C LEU A 11 1.57 -6.85 -1.23
N ALA A 12 2.33 -7.42 -2.16
CA ALA A 12 2.08 -8.76 -2.71
C ALA A 12 2.07 -9.85 -1.62
N ARG A 13 2.95 -9.76 -0.61
CA ARG A 13 3.00 -10.71 0.53
C ARG A 13 1.70 -10.72 1.31
N PHE A 14 1.14 -9.54 1.59
CA PHE A 14 -0.11 -9.38 2.33
C PHE A 14 -1.35 -9.70 1.49
N ALA A 15 -1.32 -9.37 0.21
CA ALA A 15 -2.35 -9.74 -0.76
C ALA A 15 -2.35 -11.24 -1.14
N LYS A 16 -1.28 -11.98 -0.78
CA LYS A 16 -1.02 -13.34 -1.28
C LYS A 16 -1.04 -13.39 -2.82
N ALA A 17 -0.64 -12.30 -3.46
CA ALA A 17 -0.54 -12.17 -4.90
C ALA A 17 0.88 -12.54 -5.36
N SER A 18 1.02 -13.01 -6.59
CA SER A 18 2.34 -13.29 -7.17
C SER A 18 3.07 -12.02 -7.63
N ASP A 19 2.30 -11.00 -7.99
CA ASP A 19 2.76 -9.70 -8.45
C ASP A 19 1.67 -8.65 -8.19
N VAL A 20 2.04 -7.37 -8.12
CA VAL A 20 1.11 -6.26 -7.94
C VAL A 20 1.41 -5.18 -8.97
N GLN A 21 0.39 -4.83 -9.75
CA GLN A 21 0.44 -3.77 -10.75
C GLN A 21 -0.16 -2.47 -10.19
N PRO A 22 0.29 -1.29 -10.66
CA PRO A 22 -0.26 -0.01 -10.19
C PRO A 22 -1.77 0.12 -10.35
N SER A 23 -2.35 -0.52 -11.37
CA SER A 23 -3.79 -0.51 -11.65
C SER A 23 -4.60 -1.49 -10.79
N ASP A 24 -3.97 -2.36 -10.01
CA ASP A 24 -4.69 -3.38 -9.24
C ASP A 24 -5.51 -2.74 -8.13
N VAL A 25 -6.78 -3.12 -8.05
CA VAL A 25 -7.70 -2.66 -7.00
C VAL A 25 -7.30 -3.31 -5.67
N LEU A 26 -7.18 -2.53 -4.60
CA LEU A 26 -6.72 -3.03 -3.29
C LEU A 26 -7.69 -4.03 -2.65
N PHE A 27 -8.99 -3.74 -2.78
CA PHE A 27 -10.06 -4.46 -2.09
C PHE A 27 -11.02 -5.14 -3.08
N ARG A 28 -11.81 -6.10 -2.58
CA ARG A 28 -12.86 -6.79 -3.36
C ARG A 28 -12.27 -7.50 -4.59
N SER A 29 -12.70 -7.14 -5.81
CA SER A 29 -12.41 -7.86 -7.04
C SER A 29 -10.96 -7.73 -7.55
N GLY A 30 -10.08 -7.04 -6.83
CA GLY A 30 -8.65 -6.95 -7.16
C GLY A 30 -7.81 -7.87 -6.29
N LEU A 31 -6.87 -7.30 -5.54
CA LEU A 31 -5.99 -8.00 -4.61
C LEU A 31 -6.72 -8.64 -3.43
N ASP A 32 -7.98 -8.27 -3.21
CA ASP A 32 -8.88 -8.75 -2.15
C ASP A 32 -8.22 -8.77 -0.76
N ILE A 33 -7.43 -7.73 -0.46
CA ILE A 33 -6.68 -7.66 0.80
C ILE A 33 -7.66 -7.54 1.96
N PRO A 34 -7.65 -8.49 2.92
CA PRO A 34 -8.46 -8.35 4.14
C PRO A 34 -8.04 -7.10 4.91
N SER A 35 -8.98 -6.36 5.52
CA SER A 35 -8.67 -5.13 6.25
C SER A 35 -7.61 -5.33 7.35
N ILE A 36 -7.57 -6.49 8.00
CA ILE A 36 -6.54 -6.83 8.99
C ILE A 36 -5.16 -6.90 8.33
N ALA A 37 -5.05 -7.61 7.20
CA ALA A 37 -3.79 -7.72 6.46
C ALA A 37 -3.35 -6.36 5.87
N PHE A 38 -4.30 -5.50 5.53
CA PHE A 38 -4.00 -4.13 5.10
C PHE A 38 -3.42 -3.29 6.25
N THR A 39 -3.97 -3.38 7.46
CA THR A 39 -3.38 -2.71 8.63
C THR A 39 -1.98 -3.23 8.92
N GLU A 40 -1.77 -4.55 8.90
CA GLU A 40 -0.43 -5.15 9.09
C GLU A 40 0.56 -4.71 8.01
N PHE A 41 0.11 -4.63 6.76
CA PHE A 41 0.90 -4.10 5.65
C PHE A 41 1.37 -2.66 5.91
N VAL A 42 0.47 -1.77 6.37
CA VAL A 42 0.86 -0.38 6.65
C VAL A 42 1.87 -0.31 7.79
N MET A 43 1.69 -1.10 8.85
CA MET A 43 2.65 -1.13 9.96
C MET A 43 4.04 -1.63 9.52
N GLU A 44 4.11 -2.70 8.71
CA GLU A 44 5.41 -3.19 8.18
C GLU A 44 6.02 -2.16 7.21
N LEU A 45 5.18 -1.44 6.45
CA LEU A 45 5.62 -0.37 5.55
C LEU A 45 6.22 0.82 6.32
N GLU A 46 5.61 1.24 7.44
CA GLU A 46 6.15 2.28 8.32
C GLU A 46 7.54 1.92 8.85
N ASP A 47 7.68 0.68 9.34
CA ASP A 47 8.94 0.15 9.87
C ASP A 47 10.03 0.08 8.77
N GLU A 48 9.70 -0.41 7.57
CA GLU A 48 10.66 -0.54 6.47
C GLU A 48 11.05 0.81 5.83
N ALA A 49 10.09 1.74 5.69
CA ALA A 49 10.33 3.05 5.10
C ALA A 49 10.84 4.08 6.12
N GLY A 50 10.74 3.79 7.42
CA GLY A 50 11.11 4.70 8.50
C GLY A 50 10.23 5.96 8.52
N MET A 51 8.94 5.80 8.24
CA MET A 51 7.95 6.88 8.15
C MET A 51 6.72 6.59 9.00
N ASP A 52 5.96 7.64 9.30
CA ASP A 52 4.68 7.57 10.01
C ASP A 52 3.55 7.77 8.98
N ILE A 53 2.65 6.80 8.85
CA ILE A 53 1.56 6.80 7.87
C ILE A 53 0.24 7.03 8.60
N ASP A 54 -0.39 8.19 8.36
CA ASP A 54 -1.73 8.44 8.88
C ASP A 54 -2.76 7.56 8.15
N LEU A 55 -3.16 6.46 8.80
CA LEU A 55 -4.22 5.58 8.34
C LEU A 55 -5.55 6.32 8.09
N ASN A 56 -5.82 7.44 8.78
CA ASN A 56 -7.03 8.23 8.55
C ASN A 56 -6.99 9.00 7.23
N ALA A 57 -5.79 9.27 6.70
CA ALA A 57 -5.60 9.86 5.38
C ALA A 57 -5.71 8.84 4.23
N LEU A 58 -5.78 7.55 4.57
CA LEU A 58 -6.04 6.44 3.64
C LEU A 58 -7.54 6.18 3.56
N ASP A 59 -8.25 7.08 2.86
CA ASP A 59 -9.71 7.00 2.69
C ASP A 59 -10.14 6.19 1.45
N GLU A 60 -11.46 6.12 1.24
CA GLU A 60 -12.09 5.41 0.12
C GLU A 60 -11.73 5.95 -1.28
N SER A 61 -11.06 7.11 -1.38
CA SER A 61 -10.56 7.62 -2.67
C SER A 61 -9.37 6.82 -3.20
N ILE A 62 -8.71 6.04 -2.34
CA ILE A 62 -7.60 5.16 -2.71
C ILE A 62 -8.18 3.81 -3.14
N VAL A 63 -8.25 3.61 -4.45
CA VAL A 63 -8.85 2.40 -5.04
C VAL A 63 -7.76 1.40 -5.43
N THR A 64 -6.62 1.89 -5.92
CA THR A 64 -5.58 1.08 -6.55
C THR A 64 -4.25 1.11 -5.79
N ALA A 65 -3.41 0.10 -6.03
CA ALA A 65 -2.06 0.03 -5.46
C ALA A 65 -1.18 1.22 -5.84
N GLY A 66 -1.30 1.73 -7.07
CA GLY A 66 -0.59 2.93 -7.52
C GLY A 66 -1.03 4.17 -6.76
N GLN A 67 -2.34 4.37 -6.57
CA GLN A 67 -2.86 5.50 -5.80
C GLN A 67 -2.43 5.46 -4.34
N LEU A 68 -2.31 4.26 -3.75
CA LEU A 68 -1.82 4.09 -2.40
C LEU A 68 -0.34 4.50 -2.29
N TYR A 69 0.48 4.01 -3.22
CA TYR A 69 1.89 4.38 -3.31
C TYR A 69 2.06 5.91 -3.46
N GLU A 70 1.34 6.51 -4.41
CA GLU A 70 1.35 7.97 -4.61
C GLU A 70 0.93 8.70 -3.35
N ARG A 71 -0.19 8.33 -2.71
CA ARG A 71 -0.67 9.01 -1.50
C ARG A 71 0.34 8.97 -0.35
N ILE A 72 1.05 7.87 -0.18
CA ILE A 72 2.02 7.67 0.90
C ILE A 72 3.31 8.47 0.61
N PHE A 73 3.82 8.40 -0.62
CA PHE A 73 5.14 8.95 -0.96
C PHE A 73 5.11 10.35 -1.60
N GLU A 74 3.95 10.86 -2.05
CA GLU A 74 3.80 12.29 -2.41
C GLU A 74 3.78 13.19 -1.16
N GLN A 75 3.27 12.70 -0.03
CA GLN A 75 3.26 13.46 1.23
C GLN A 75 4.67 13.70 1.79
N SER A 76 5.68 12.96 1.32
CA SER A 76 7.08 13.12 1.71
C SER A 76 7.88 14.12 0.84
N ALA A 77 7.25 14.70 -0.19
CA ALA A 77 7.89 15.62 -1.14
C ALA A 77 7.57 17.11 -0.88
N GLY A 78 6.86 17.43 0.20
CA GLY A 78 6.51 18.79 0.63
C GLY A 78 7.39 19.33 1.75
#